data_AF-A0A151AN44-F1
#
_entry.id   AF-A0A151AN44-F1
#
_cell.length_a   1.000
_cell.length_b   1.000
_cell.length_c   1.000
_cell.angle_alpha   90.00
_cell.angle_beta   90.00
_cell.angle_gamma   90.00
#
_symmetry.space_group_name_H-M   'P 1'
#
loop_
_entity.id
_entity.type
_entity.pdbx_description
1 polymer ?
#
loop_
_entity_poly.entity_id
_entity_poly.type
_entity_poly.pdbx_seq_one_letter_code
_entity_poly.pdbx_strand_id
1 'polypeptide(L)'
;MNVLVYSRTPKHWEDPNIKFVSLEELLKNSDFVSLHCPLTPSTKHIINKDRLNMMKPSAFIINTSRGALINENDLIEALREKRIAGAALDVQDPEPPAITNPLFEIDNVILTPHIGWKCFESRQRLIQLLADNIKAFIERKSY
;
A
#
# COMPACT_ATOMS: atom_id res chain seq x y z
N MET A 1 -9.10 -9.65 15.67
CA MET A 1 -9.07 -8.36 14.96
C MET A 1 -10.22 -8.36 13.97
N ASN A 2 -10.98 -7.27 13.86
CA ASN A 2 -12.00 -7.13 12.82
C ASN A 2 -11.30 -6.71 11.52
N VAL A 3 -11.59 -7.37 10.40
CA VAL A 3 -10.95 -7.10 9.12
C VAL A 3 -11.96 -6.56 8.13
N LEU A 4 -11.75 -5.33 7.67
CA LEU A 4 -12.53 -4.72 6.61
C LEU A 4 -11.75 -4.81 5.29
N VAL A 5 -12.41 -5.26 4.23
CA VAL A 5 -11.78 -5.45 2.91
C VAL A 5 -12.54 -4.68 1.86
N TYR A 6 -11.81 -3.95 1.03
CA TYR A 6 -12.33 -3.32 -0.18
C TYR A 6 -11.50 -3.79 -1.39
N SER A 7 -12.19 -4.19 -2.45
CA SER A 7 -11.59 -4.39 -3.78
C SER A 7 -12.62 -4.09 -4.87
N ARG A 8 -12.18 -3.91 -6.12
CA ARG A 8 -13.10 -3.65 -7.25
C ARG A 8 -14.19 -4.72 -7.38
N THR A 9 -13.83 -5.98 -7.16
CA THR A 9 -14.74 -7.12 -7.24
C THR A 9 -14.97 -7.66 -5.82
N PRO A 10 -16.23 -7.79 -5.36
CA PRO A 10 -16.54 -8.43 -4.09
C PRO A 10 -16.02 -9.86 -4.03
N LYS A 11 -15.50 -10.24 -2.86
CA LYS A 11 -15.09 -11.62 -2.56
C LYS A 11 -15.81 -12.08 -1.31
N HIS A 12 -16.25 -13.33 -1.32
CA HIS A 12 -16.78 -13.99 -0.14
C HIS A 12 -15.63 -14.60 0.66
N TRP A 13 -15.72 -14.48 1.99
CA TRP A 13 -14.78 -15.05 2.93
C TRP A 13 -15.59 -15.88 3.93
N GLU A 14 -15.10 -17.09 4.24
CA GLU A 14 -15.75 -17.97 5.21
C GLU A 14 -15.55 -17.49 6.66
N ASP A 15 -14.50 -16.70 6.91
CA ASP A 15 -14.21 -16.15 8.23
C ASP A 15 -15.20 -15.02 8.58
N PRO A 16 -16.03 -15.17 9.64
CA PRO A 16 -17.00 -14.16 10.04
C PRO A 16 -16.39 -12.83 10.49
N ASN A 17 -15.08 -12.80 10.77
CA ASN A 17 -14.36 -11.58 11.16
C ASN A 17 -13.92 -10.73 9.95
N ILE A 18 -14.07 -11.24 8.72
CA ILE A 18 -13.74 -10.53 7.48
C ILE A 18 -15.02 -10.01 6.84
N LYS A 19 -15.11 -8.69 6.66
CA LYS A 19 -16.25 -8.04 6.03
C LYS A 19 -15.83 -7.28 4.79
N PHE A 20 -16.49 -7.57 3.68
CA PHE A 20 -16.34 -6.79 2.46
C PHE A 20 -17.22 -5.53 2.56
N VAL A 21 -16.61 -4.36 2.42
CA VAL A 21 -17.27 -3.06 2.64
C VAL A 21 -16.89 -2.06 1.55
N SER A 22 -17.59 -0.93 1.52
CA SER A 22 -17.17 0.21 0.69
C SER A 22 -15.83 0.78 1.18
N LEU A 23 -15.09 1.44 0.30
CA LEU A 23 -13.84 2.09 0.72
C LEU A 23 -14.08 3.18 1.77
N GLU A 24 -15.17 3.93 1.65
CA GLU A 24 -15.54 4.95 2.63
C GLU A 24 -15.76 4.34 4.02
N GLU A 25 -16.51 3.24 4.08
CA GLU A 25 -16.75 2.50 5.33
C GLU A 25 -15.46 1.92 5.89
N LEU A 26 -14.57 1.39 5.04
CA LEU A 26 -13.25 0.91 5.45
C LEU A 26 -12.45 2.05 6.12
N LEU A 27 -12.34 3.21 5.47
CA LEU A 27 -11.54 4.33 5.97
C LEU A 27 -12.07 4.90 7.28
N LYS A 28 -13.40 5.06 7.40
CA LYS A 28 -14.04 5.59 8.62
C LYS A 28 -13.88 4.69 9.84
N ASN A 29 -13.83 3.37 9.64
CA ASN A 29 -13.90 2.40 10.73
C ASN A 29 -12.55 1.73 11.07
N SER A 30 -11.52 1.88 10.24
CA SER A 30 -10.23 1.22 10.45
C SER A 30 -9.30 2.00 11.36
N ASP A 31 -8.61 1.28 12.25
CA ASP A 31 -7.48 1.82 13.03
C ASP A 31 -6.15 1.66 12.27
N PHE A 32 -6.08 0.69 11.35
CA PHE A 32 -4.96 0.48 10.44
C PHE A 32 -5.49 0.24 9.03
N VAL A 33 -4.99 0.98 8.05
CA VAL A 33 -5.33 0.82 6.63
C VAL A 33 -4.09 0.39 5.86
N SER A 34 -4.11 -0.81 5.29
CA SER A 34 -3.00 -1.35 4.49
C SER A 34 -3.36 -1.44 3.01
N LEU A 35 -2.51 -0.87 2.14
CA LEU A 35 -2.75 -0.84 0.70
C LEU A 35 -2.09 -2.03 -0.01
N HIS A 36 -2.89 -2.78 -0.77
CA HIS A 36 -2.47 -3.97 -1.54
C HIS A 36 -2.95 -3.96 -3.00
N CYS A 37 -3.50 -2.84 -3.48
CA CYS A 37 -3.98 -2.74 -4.86
C CYS A 37 -2.86 -2.33 -5.83
N PRO A 38 -2.92 -2.76 -7.11
CA PRO A 38 -1.98 -2.28 -8.12
C PRO A 38 -2.19 -0.80 -8.40
N LEU A 39 -1.14 -0.13 -8.89
CA LEU A 39 -1.25 1.21 -9.46
C LEU A 39 -1.82 1.11 -10.88
N THR A 40 -2.98 1.74 -11.07
CA THR A 40 -3.68 1.90 -12.34
C THR A 40 -4.20 3.34 -12.42
N PRO A 41 -4.70 3.80 -13.58
CA PRO A 41 -5.32 5.12 -13.66
C PRO A 41 -6.47 5.33 -12.65
N SER A 42 -7.20 4.27 -12.30
CA SER A 42 -8.32 4.32 -11.35
C SER A 42 -7.89 4.25 -9.87
N THR A 43 -6.66 3.82 -9.59
CA THR A 43 -6.10 3.72 -8.22
C THR A 43 -4.97 4.71 -7.96
N LYS A 44 -4.62 5.55 -8.95
CA LYS A 44 -3.72 6.68 -8.71
C LYS A 44 -4.38 7.64 -7.73
N HIS A 45 -3.66 7.98 -6.66
CA HIS A 45 -4.14 8.81 -5.56
C HIS A 45 -5.48 8.34 -4.98
N ILE A 46 -5.66 7.01 -4.93
CA ILE A 46 -6.78 6.36 -4.24
C ILE A 46 -6.79 6.72 -2.75
N ILE A 47 -5.71 7.24 -2.20
CA ILE A 47 -5.72 7.95 -0.93
C ILE A 47 -5.29 9.40 -1.23
N ASN A 48 -6.17 10.33 -0.91
CA ASN A 48 -6.02 11.77 -1.14
C ASN A 48 -6.51 12.52 0.11
N LYS A 49 -6.48 13.86 0.08
CA LYS A 49 -6.91 14.72 1.18
C LYS A 49 -8.28 14.32 1.77
N ASP A 50 -9.29 14.14 0.93
CA ASP A 50 -10.65 13.80 1.38
C ASP A 50 -10.69 12.46 2.09
N ARG A 51 -9.97 11.45 1.56
CA ARG A 51 -9.93 10.11 2.15
C ARG A 51 -9.12 10.04 3.43
N LEU A 52 -8.04 10.82 3.53
CA LEU A 52 -7.30 10.99 4.78
C LEU A 52 -8.17 11.65 5.85
N ASN A 53 -9.02 12.61 5.47
CA ASN A 53 -9.96 13.27 6.39
C ASN A 53 -11.09 12.36 6.87
N MET A 54 -11.38 11.27 6.16
CA MET A 54 -12.36 10.26 6.59
C MET A 54 -11.82 9.32 7.66
N MET A 55 -10.49 9.21 7.78
CA MET A 55 -9.86 8.29 8.72
C MET A 55 -9.97 8.82 10.17
N LYS A 56 -9.84 7.90 11.13
CA LYS A 56 -9.78 8.29 12.54
C LYS A 56 -8.48 9.06 12.82
N PRO A 57 -8.47 10.03 13.74
CA PRO A 57 -7.23 10.66 14.21
C PRO A 57 -6.21 9.67 14.79
N SER A 58 -6.69 8.53 15.32
CA SER A 58 -5.86 7.44 15.83
C SER A 58 -5.37 6.45 14.76
N ALA A 59 -5.79 6.61 13.50
CA ALA A 59 -5.53 5.62 12.47
C ALA A 59 -4.12 5.73 11.87
N PHE A 60 -3.57 4.59 11.45
CA PHE A 60 -2.32 4.51 10.71
C PHE A 60 -2.56 4.05 9.27
N ILE A 61 -1.76 4.56 8.34
CA ILE A 61 -1.74 4.08 6.95
C ILE A 61 -0.44 3.33 6.65
N ILE A 62 -0.57 2.18 5.97
CA ILE A 62 0.55 1.32 5.59
C ILE A 62 0.53 1.15 4.08
N ASN A 63 1.65 1.43 3.41
CA ASN A 63 1.78 1.25 1.97
C ASN A 63 3.05 0.49 1.63
N THR A 64 2.86 -0.74 1.17
CA THR A 64 3.91 -1.60 0.58
C THR A 64 3.57 -1.96 -0.87
N SER A 65 2.71 -1.16 -1.53
CA SER A 65 2.24 -1.41 -2.88
C SER A 65 2.94 -0.50 -3.89
N ARG A 66 2.45 0.72 -4.10
CA ARG A 66 3.07 1.73 -4.97
C ARG A 66 2.88 3.10 -4.35
N GLY A 67 3.90 3.97 -4.40
CA GLY A 67 3.83 5.30 -3.78
C GLY A 67 2.66 6.13 -4.30
N ALA A 68 2.48 6.16 -5.62
CA ALA A 68 1.44 6.91 -6.31
C ALA A 68 -0.02 6.47 -6.02
N LEU A 69 -0.23 5.48 -5.14
CA LEU A 69 -1.57 5.20 -4.58
C LEU A 69 -1.98 6.27 -3.58
N ILE A 70 -1.03 6.92 -2.93
CA ILE A 70 -1.25 8.00 -1.98
C ILE A 70 -0.75 9.30 -2.64
N ASN A 71 -1.55 10.37 -2.57
CA ASN A 71 -1.02 11.71 -2.83
C ASN A 71 -0.08 12.10 -1.68
N GLU A 72 1.23 12.13 -1.95
CA GLU A 72 2.26 12.34 -0.94
C GLU A 72 2.12 13.69 -0.22
N ASN A 73 1.78 14.75 -0.95
CA ASN A 73 1.59 16.08 -0.36
C ASN A 73 0.41 16.11 0.62
N ASP A 74 -0.71 15.46 0.25
CA ASP A 74 -1.88 15.38 1.11
C ASP A 74 -1.57 14.56 2.38
N LEU A 75 -0.75 13.50 2.24
CA LEU A 75 -0.30 12.69 3.37
C LEU A 75 0.60 13.48 4.31
N ILE A 76 1.57 14.21 3.78
CA ILE A 76 2.47 15.09 4.57
C ILE A 76 1.65 16.11 5.36
N GLU A 77 0.67 16.76 4.72
CA GLU A 77 -0.24 17.70 5.39
C GLU A 77 -1.04 17.02 6.50
N ALA A 78 -1.67 15.87 6.21
CA ALA A 78 -2.46 15.12 7.19
C ALA A 78 -1.64 14.67 8.41
N LEU A 79 -0.39 14.27 8.20
CA LEU A 79 0.52 13.86 9.27
C LEU A 79 0.96 15.05 10.13
N ARG A 80 1.37 16.15 9.50
CA ARG A 80 1.78 17.38 10.21
C ARG A 80 0.64 17.98 11.03
N GLU A 81 -0.59 17.94 10.50
CA GLU A 81 -1.80 18.40 11.19
C GLU A 81 -2.36 17.37 12.18
N LYS A 82 -1.72 16.20 12.32
CA LYS A 82 -2.18 15.10 13.19
C LYS A 82 -3.63 14.66 12.89
N ARG A 83 -4.04 14.74 11.62
CA ARG A 83 -5.32 14.20 11.14
C ARG A 83 -5.36 12.68 11.17
N ILE A 84 -4.20 12.05 11.06
CA ILE A 84 -3.99 10.62 11.30
C ILE A 84 -2.78 10.42 12.23
N ALA A 85 -2.69 9.25 12.87
CA ALA A 85 -1.70 8.98 13.89
C ALA A 85 -0.31 8.67 13.33
N GLY A 86 -0.20 8.22 12.08
CA GLY A 86 1.09 7.96 11.46
C GLY A 86 1.01 7.18 10.15
N ALA A 87 2.18 6.93 9.56
CA ALA A 87 2.31 6.16 8.32
C ALA A 87 3.51 5.22 8.34
N ALA A 88 3.40 4.07 7.68
CA ALA A 88 4.53 3.18 7.39
C ALA A 88 4.59 2.91 5.88
N LEU A 89 5.64 3.36 5.21
CA LEU A 89 5.75 3.38 3.76
C LEU A 89 7.05 2.67 3.32
N ASP A 90 6.91 1.61 2.52
CA ASP A 90 8.03 0.97 1.82
C ASP A 90 8.21 1.51 0.40
N VAL A 91 7.26 2.31 -0.08
CA VAL A 91 7.22 2.85 -1.45
C VAL A 91 6.95 4.35 -1.40
N GLN A 92 7.49 5.10 -2.36
CA GLN A 92 7.37 6.56 -2.47
C GLN A 92 7.02 6.97 -3.91
N ASP A 93 6.68 8.25 -4.14
CA ASP A 93 6.49 8.78 -5.49
C ASP A 93 7.03 10.21 -5.58
N PRO A 94 8.22 10.43 -6.18
CA PRO A 94 9.04 9.48 -6.95
C PRO A 94 9.95 8.58 -6.09
N GLU A 95 10.54 7.54 -6.71
CA GLU A 95 11.58 6.69 -6.10
C GLU A 95 12.92 6.81 -6.83
N PRO A 96 14.03 7.12 -6.14
CA PRO A 96 14.12 7.44 -4.71
C PRO A 96 13.48 8.80 -4.37
N PRO A 97 12.93 8.96 -3.16
CA PRO A 97 12.43 10.27 -2.70
C PRO A 97 13.58 11.30 -2.67
N ALA A 98 13.25 12.56 -2.93
CA ALA A 98 14.21 13.66 -2.84
C ALA A 98 14.80 13.71 -1.42
N ILE A 99 16.09 14.05 -1.29
CA ILE A 99 16.75 14.12 0.03
C ILE A 99 16.08 15.15 0.97
N THR A 100 15.39 16.13 0.41
CA THR A 100 14.61 17.15 1.12
C THR A 100 13.15 16.75 1.35
N ASN A 101 12.79 15.46 1.18
CA ASN A 101 11.41 15.02 1.34
C ASN A 101 10.97 15.18 2.81
N PRO A 102 9.88 15.94 3.08
CA PRO A 102 9.38 16.15 4.44
C PRO A 102 9.10 14.88 5.24
N LEU A 103 8.78 13.76 4.57
CA LEU A 103 8.50 12.49 5.25
C LEU A 103 9.69 11.98 6.09
N PHE A 104 10.92 12.43 5.81
CA PHE A 104 12.11 12.08 6.61
C PHE A 104 12.14 12.75 7.98
N GLU A 105 11.41 13.84 8.18
CA GLU A 105 11.46 14.66 9.40
C GLU A 105 10.23 14.43 10.31
N ILE A 106 9.26 13.64 9.87
CA ILE A 106 8.01 13.42 10.61
C ILE A 106 8.17 12.21 11.54
N ASP A 107 8.14 12.45 12.86
CA ASP A 107 8.40 11.46 13.92
C ASP A 107 7.51 10.20 13.84
N ASN A 108 6.26 10.36 13.40
CA ASN A 108 5.28 9.29 13.30
C ASN A 108 5.22 8.64 11.90
N VAL A 109 6.33 8.69 11.17
CA VAL A 109 6.50 8.03 9.86
C VAL A 109 7.64 7.02 9.90
N ILE A 110 7.37 5.81 9.42
CA ILE A 110 8.39 4.80 9.12
C ILE A 110 8.57 4.74 7.61
N LEU A 111 9.80 4.97 7.14
CA LEU A 111 10.17 4.82 5.73
C LEU A 111 11.15 3.66 5.55
N THR A 112 10.92 2.86 4.52
CA THR A 112 11.85 1.82 4.07
C THR A 112 12.08 1.94 2.55
N PRO A 113 13.29 1.64 2.04
CA PRO A 113 13.67 1.95 0.67
C PRO A 113 13.28 0.84 -0.31
N HIS A 114 11.99 0.55 -0.44
CA HIS A 114 11.42 -0.45 -1.34
C HIS A 114 12.09 -1.82 -1.23
N ILE A 115 12.07 -2.33 0.00
CA ILE A 115 12.74 -3.56 0.42
C ILE A 115 11.79 -4.66 0.88
N GLY A 116 10.48 -4.44 0.89
CA GLY A 116 9.49 -5.43 1.32
C GLY A 116 9.54 -6.74 0.54
N TRP A 117 10.04 -6.71 -0.71
CA TRP A 117 10.22 -7.90 -1.55
C TRP A 117 11.60 -8.57 -1.41
N LYS A 118 12.57 -7.96 -0.72
CA LYS A 118 13.99 -8.36 -0.75
C LYS A 118 14.34 -9.56 0.14
N CYS A 119 13.39 -10.23 0.79
CA CYS A 119 13.67 -11.46 1.54
C CYS A 119 14.37 -12.52 0.65
N PHE A 120 15.30 -13.29 1.24
CA PHE A 120 16.11 -14.25 0.50
C PHE A 120 15.26 -15.26 -0.27
N GLU A 121 14.25 -15.82 0.38
CA GLU A 121 13.32 -16.82 -0.17
C GLU A 121 12.48 -16.24 -1.31
N SER A 122 12.07 -14.96 -1.20
CA SER A 122 11.35 -14.26 -2.27
C SER A 122 12.21 -14.09 -3.51
N ARG A 123 13.49 -13.73 -3.33
CA ARG A 123 14.44 -13.62 -4.44
C ARG A 123 14.76 -14.96 -5.09
N GLN A 124 14.90 -16.03 -4.29
CA GLN A 124 15.11 -17.38 -4.81
C GLN A 124 13.93 -17.84 -5.68
N ARG A 125 12.69 -17.67 -5.20
CA ARG A 125 11.48 -17.97 -5.99
C ARG A 125 11.41 -17.15 -7.28
N LEU A 126 11.75 -15.86 -7.22
CA LEU A 126 11.76 -14.98 -8.39
C LEU A 126 12.78 -15.46 -9.44
N ILE A 127 14.00 -15.80 -9.02
CA ILE A 127 15.05 -16.30 -9.92
C ILE A 127 14.61 -17.62 -10.55
N GLN A 128 14.02 -18.53 -9.77
CA GLN A 128 13.53 -19.79 -10.30
C GLN A 128 12.41 -19.57 -11.33
N LEU A 129 11.42 -18.73 -11.02
CA LEU A 129 10.34 -18.39 -11.94
C LEU A 129 10.87 -17.73 -13.22
N LEU A 130 11.90 -16.89 -13.12
CA LEU A 130 12.56 -16.29 -14.28
C LEU A 130 13.27 -17.36 -15.14
N ALA A 131 14.01 -18.27 -14.52
CA ALA A 131 14.69 -19.36 -15.23
C ALA A 131 13.68 -20.27 -15.93
N ASP A 132 12.60 -20.63 -15.23
CA ASP A 132 11.50 -21.39 -15.80
C ASP A 132 10.88 -20.64 -16.97
N ASN A 133 10.64 -19.33 -16.84
CA ASN A 133 10.11 -18.40 -17.86
C ASN A 133 11.00 -18.24 -19.11
N ILE A 134 12.32 -18.40 -18.98
CA ILE A 134 13.25 -18.39 -20.11
C ILE A 134 13.21 -19.74 -20.84
N LYS A 135 13.18 -20.84 -20.08
CA LYS A 135 13.24 -22.20 -20.65
C LYS A 135 12.05 -22.50 -21.56
N ALA A 136 10.82 -22.32 -21.08
CA ALA A 136 9.64 -22.59 -21.89
C ALA A 136 9.43 -21.56 -23.02
N PHE A 137 9.96 -20.33 -22.93
CA PHE A 137 10.08 -19.45 -24.11
C PHE A 137 10.95 -20.09 -25.21
N ILE A 138 12.13 -20.61 -24.85
CA ILE A 138 13.03 -21.32 -25.79
C ILE A 138 12.36 -22.57 -26.36
N GLU A 139 11.64 -23.32 -25.52
CA GLU A 139 10.90 -24.53 -25.92
C GLU A 139 9.57 -24.24 -26.62
N ARG A 140 9.18 -22.96 -26.79
CA ARG A 140 7.89 -22.51 -27.37
C ARG A 140 6.67 -23.10 -26.68
N LYS A 141 6.72 -23.26 -25.37
CA LYS A 141 5.59 -23.67 -24.53
C LYS A 141 4.97 -22.44 -23.87
N SER A 142 3.64 -22.40 -23.83
CA SER A 142 2.91 -21.45 -23.01
C SER A 142 3.00 -21.84 -21.53
N TYR A 143 3.17 -20.83 -20.68
CA TYR A 143 3.11 -20.94 -19.21
C TYR A 143 1.66 -20.93 -18.73
#